data_AF-A0A0W1L1W7-F1
#
_entry.id   AF-A0A0W1L1W7-F1
#
_cell.length_a   1.000
_cell.length_b   1.000
_cell.length_c   1.000
_cell.angle_alpha   90.00
_cell.angle_beta   90.00
_cell.angle_gamma   90.00
#
_symmetry.space_group_name_H-M   'P 1'
#
loop_
_entity.id
_entity.type
_entity.pdbx_description
1 polymer ?
#
loop_
_entity_poly.entity_id
_entity_poly.type
_entity_poly.pdbx_seq_one_letter_code
_entity_poly.pdbx_strand_id
1 'polypeptide(L)'
;MKVSFLIPLFIAFASTGAVAKNKTTYADIQVTDVDPTSDFIWQRANQNTPKYPVELARSGLRGCAVLAFNITDSGKTENVEVINTLPNKHIGKYSRKMLKKWKWVPAATEMASEKRVLRLDFCMGGESVEQAEQACKQQTKLACS
;
A
#
# COMPACT_ATOMS: atom_id res chain seq x y z
N MET A 1 42.44 -40.52 -50.58
CA MET A 1 41.68 -39.35 -51.07
C MET A 1 40.71 -38.94 -49.96
N LYS A 2 40.94 -37.81 -49.29
CA LYS A 2 40.15 -37.36 -48.13
C LYS A 2 39.55 -36.01 -48.52
N VAL A 3 38.28 -36.02 -48.93
CA VAL A 3 37.56 -34.83 -49.40
C VAL A 3 37.18 -34.01 -48.17
N SER A 4 37.76 -32.83 -48.03
CA SER A 4 37.32 -31.82 -47.06
C SER A 4 36.01 -31.21 -47.52
N PHE A 5 34.94 -31.37 -46.74
CA PHE A 5 33.71 -30.62 -46.91
C PHE A 5 33.77 -29.36 -46.05
N LEU A 6 33.90 -28.20 -46.70
CA LEU A 6 33.72 -26.89 -46.09
C LEU A 6 32.21 -26.61 -45.96
N ILE A 7 31.71 -26.51 -44.73
CA ILE A 7 30.31 -26.14 -44.43
C ILE A 7 30.22 -24.62 -44.37
N PRO A 8 29.32 -23.95 -45.12
CA PRO A 8 29.17 -22.51 -45.05
C PRO A 8 28.47 -22.12 -43.74
N LEU A 9 29.15 -21.27 -42.97
CA LEU A 9 28.65 -20.65 -41.74
C LEU A 9 27.59 -19.59 -42.10
N PHE A 10 26.33 -19.98 -42.13
CA PHE A 10 25.21 -19.04 -42.19
C PHE A 10 24.95 -18.48 -40.79
N ILE A 11 25.50 -17.30 -40.49
CA ILE A 11 25.17 -16.52 -39.29
C ILE A 11 23.82 -15.85 -39.56
N ALA A 12 22.73 -16.51 -39.18
CA ALA A 12 21.42 -15.89 -39.10
C ALA A 12 21.42 -14.93 -37.90
N PHE A 13 21.63 -13.65 -38.16
CA PHE A 13 21.45 -12.59 -37.15
C PHE A 13 19.95 -12.41 -36.91
N ALA A 14 19.37 -13.24 -36.04
CA ALA A 14 18.01 -13.04 -35.57
C ALA A 14 17.99 -11.76 -34.73
N SER A 15 17.44 -10.68 -35.30
CA SER A 15 17.14 -9.46 -34.56
C SER A 15 16.09 -9.77 -33.50
N THR A 16 16.54 -10.14 -32.30
CA THR A 16 15.67 -10.15 -31.12
C THR A 16 15.30 -8.71 -30.80
N GLY A 17 14.19 -8.24 -31.38
CA GLY A 17 13.56 -7.01 -30.93
C GLY A 17 13.14 -7.20 -29.48
N ALA A 18 13.80 -6.52 -28.55
CA ALA A 18 13.36 -6.49 -27.17
C ALA A 18 12.01 -5.75 -27.11
N VAL A 19 10.93 -6.50 -26.93
CA VAL A 19 9.62 -5.91 -26.63
C VAL A 19 9.77 -5.20 -25.27
N ALA A 20 9.68 -3.87 -25.26
CA ALA A 20 9.62 -3.09 -24.04
C ALA A 20 8.37 -3.51 -23.26
N LYS A 21 8.54 -4.30 -22.19
CA LYS A 21 7.45 -4.65 -21.29
C LYS A 21 6.91 -3.36 -20.67
N ASN A 22 5.68 -3.00 -20.99
CA ASN A 22 4.97 -1.92 -20.32
C ASN A 22 4.82 -2.32 -18.84
N LYS A 23 5.61 -1.71 -17.96
CA LYS A 23 5.68 -2.09 -16.54
C LYS A 23 4.44 -1.58 -15.81
N THR A 24 3.44 -2.43 -15.63
CA THR A 24 2.29 -2.13 -14.76
C THR A 24 2.80 -1.99 -13.33
N THR A 25 2.65 -0.82 -12.74
CA THR A 25 3.03 -0.57 -11.34
C THR A 25 1.80 -0.77 -10.46
N TYR A 26 1.89 -1.71 -9.53
CA TYR A 26 0.81 -1.95 -8.57
C TYR A 26 1.06 -1.10 -7.32
N ALA A 27 0.01 -0.46 -6.82
CA ALA A 27 0.05 0.44 -5.67
C ALA A 27 -1.05 0.04 -4.69
N ASP A 28 -0.67 -0.08 -3.42
CA ASP A 28 -1.53 -0.64 -2.38
C ASP A 28 -1.36 0.13 -1.07
N ILE A 29 -2.40 0.11 -0.24
CA ILE A 29 -2.38 0.63 1.13
C ILE A 29 -2.85 -0.48 2.08
N GLN A 30 -1.91 -1.01 2.86
CA GLN A 30 -2.25 -1.92 3.95
C GLN A 30 -2.63 -1.13 5.19
N VAL A 31 -3.67 -1.61 5.88
CA VAL A 31 -4.22 -1.00 7.08
C VAL A 31 -4.08 -1.98 8.22
N THR A 32 -3.36 -1.56 9.26
CA THR A 32 -3.10 -2.37 10.45
C THR A 32 -3.62 -1.64 11.67
N ASP A 33 -4.47 -2.32 12.43
CA ASP A 33 -4.92 -1.87 13.75
C ASP A 33 -3.79 -2.06 14.76
N VAL A 34 -3.32 -0.95 15.33
CA VAL A 34 -2.21 -0.94 16.29
C VAL A 34 -2.73 -0.94 17.72
N ASP A 35 -3.78 -0.15 17.99
CA ASP A 35 -4.40 -0.07 19.32
C ASP A 35 -5.87 0.42 19.21
N PRO A 36 -6.85 -0.32 19.75
CA PRO A 36 -6.73 -1.72 20.17
C PRO A 36 -6.54 -2.64 18.94
N THR A 37 -6.11 -3.88 19.17
CA THR A 37 -5.91 -4.90 18.11
C THR A 37 -7.10 -5.83 17.92
N SER A 38 -8.05 -5.88 18.87
CA SER A 38 -9.31 -6.63 18.81
C SER A 38 -10.44 -5.85 19.50
N ASP A 39 -11.65 -6.44 19.49
CA ASP A 39 -12.82 -5.99 20.26
C ASP A 39 -13.27 -4.55 19.94
N PHE A 40 -13.30 -4.25 18.65
CA PHE A 40 -13.65 -2.93 18.14
C PHE A 40 -15.15 -2.67 18.29
N ILE A 41 -15.51 -1.48 18.79
CA ILE A 41 -16.91 -1.05 18.82
C ILE A 41 -17.31 -0.37 17.49
N TRP A 42 -16.34 0.09 16.72
CA TRP A 42 -16.50 0.61 15.36
C TRP A 42 -15.70 -0.19 14.33
N GLN A 43 -16.28 -0.36 13.13
CA GLN A 43 -15.57 -0.90 11.97
C GLN A 43 -15.72 0.02 10.76
N ARG A 44 -14.79 -0.09 9.80
CA ARG A 44 -14.88 0.71 8.56
C ARG A 44 -16.09 0.29 7.74
N ALA A 45 -16.87 1.27 7.29
CA ALA A 45 -17.99 1.00 6.39
C ALA A 45 -17.53 0.41 5.05
N ASN A 46 -16.35 0.82 4.58
CA ASN A 46 -15.72 0.29 3.38
C ASN A 46 -14.54 -0.61 3.79
N GLN A 47 -14.70 -1.91 3.56
CA GLN A 47 -13.69 -2.93 3.86
C GLN A 47 -12.71 -3.17 2.71
N ASN A 48 -12.93 -2.56 1.54
CA ASN A 48 -11.98 -2.62 0.44
C ASN A 48 -10.68 -1.91 0.81
N THR A 49 -9.60 -2.34 0.16
CA THR A 49 -8.31 -1.66 0.20
C THR A 49 -8.46 -0.17 -0.11
N PRO A 50 -7.88 0.73 0.71
CA PRO A 50 -7.91 2.17 0.45
C PRO A 50 -7.21 2.52 -0.86
N LYS A 51 -7.77 3.51 -1.56
CA LYS A 51 -7.17 3.99 -2.81
C LYS A 51 -5.87 4.74 -2.54
N TYR A 52 -4.82 4.38 -3.28
CA TYR A 52 -3.54 5.08 -3.23
C TYR A 52 -3.70 6.55 -3.69
N PRO A 53 -3.25 7.55 -2.91
CA PRO A 53 -3.30 8.94 -3.32
C PRO A 53 -2.53 9.19 -4.62
N VAL A 54 -3.19 9.81 -5.60
CA VAL A 54 -2.62 10.03 -6.94
C VAL A 54 -1.33 10.84 -6.88
N GLU A 55 -1.24 11.83 -5.99
CA GLU A 55 -0.03 12.63 -5.83
C GLU A 55 1.15 11.81 -5.27
N LEU A 56 0.90 10.93 -4.29
CA LEU A 56 1.94 10.04 -3.78
C LEU A 56 2.37 9.04 -4.86
N ALA A 57 1.41 8.54 -5.64
CA ALA A 57 1.68 7.60 -6.72
C ALA A 57 2.54 8.23 -7.83
N ARG A 58 2.18 9.44 -8.27
CA ARG A 58 2.95 10.19 -9.28
C ARG A 58 4.38 10.48 -8.83
N SER A 59 4.59 10.72 -7.54
CA SER A 59 5.92 10.94 -6.97
C SER A 59 6.65 9.65 -6.58
N GLY A 60 6.06 8.48 -6.79
CA GLY A 60 6.64 7.19 -6.38
C GLY A 60 6.87 7.07 -4.86
N LEU A 61 6.17 7.88 -4.05
CA LEU A 61 6.36 7.92 -2.61
C LEU A 61 5.64 6.75 -1.97
N ARG A 62 6.43 5.87 -1.35
CA ARG A 62 6.05 4.71 -0.54
C ARG A 62 6.57 4.88 0.89
N GLY A 63 6.02 4.15 1.84
CA GLY A 63 6.41 4.24 3.23
C GLY A 63 5.24 3.98 4.16
N CYS A 64 5.21 4.61 5.32
CA CYS A 64 4.22 4.31 6.34
C CYS A 64 3.84 5.55 7.14
N ALA A 65 2.67 5.51 7.76
CA ALA A 65 2.26 6.48 8.77
C ALA A 65 1.49 5.79 9.90
N VAL A 66 1.79 6.19 11.13
CA VAL A 66 1.05 5.78 12.33
C VAL A 66 0.23 6.98 12.82
N LEU A 67 -1.07 6.78 13.00
CA LEU A 67 -2.01 7.85 13.33
C LEU A 67 -2.86 7.46 14.53
N ALA A 68 -3.00 8.38 15.49
CA ALA A 68 -4.01 8.29 16.55
C ALA A 68 -5.20 9.17 16.19
N PHE A 69 -6.41 8.73 16.51
CA PHE A 69 -7.63 9.50 16.31
C PHE A 69 -8.76 8.99 17.22
N ASN A 70 -9.83 9.77 17.28
CA ASN A 70 -11.07 9.35 17.91
C ASN A 70 -12.15 9.09 16.86
N ILE A 71 -13.00 8.12 17.13
CA ILE A 71 -14.28 7.91 16.47
C ILE A 71 -15.36 8.40 17.44
N THR A 72 -16.20 9.32 16.99
CA THR A 72 -17.33 9.83 17.79
C THR A 72 -18.44 8.79 17.92
N ASP A 73 -19.37 9.02 18.84
CA ASP A 73 -20.62 8.25 19.00
C ASP A 73 -21.46 8.12 17.71
N SER A 74 -21.24 9.01 16.75
CA SER A 74 -21.89 9.10 15.45
C SER A 74 -21.04 8.54 14.31
N GLY A 75 -19.91 7.88 14.63
CA GLY A 75 -19.05 7.22 13.64
C GLY A 75 -18.19 8.18 12.80
N LYS A 76 -17.93 9.41 13.29
CA LYS A 76 -17.07 10.38 12.61
C LYS A 76 -15.65 10.33 13.15
N THR A 77 -14.67 10.43 12.27
CA THR A 77 -13.26 10.59 12.65
C THR A 77 -12.96 12.01 13.10
N GLU A 78 -12.34 12.18 14.27
CA GLU A 78 -11.85 13.47 14.78
C GLU A 78 -10.48 13.35 15.46
N ASN A 79 -9.89 14.49 15.85
CA ASN A 79 -8.63 14.57 16.60
C ASN A 79 -7.47 13.74 16.00
N VAL A 80 -7.35 13.74 14.66
CA VAL A 80 -6.36 12.93 13.95
C VAL A 80 -4.94 13.49 14.08
N GLU A 81 -4.12 12.80 14.87
CA GLU A 81 -2.70 13.03 15.08
C GLU A 81 -1.85 12.09 14.22
N VAL A 82 -0.72 12.58 13.71
CA VAL A 82 0.28 11.74 13.04
C VAL A 82 1.38 11.50 14.07
N ILE A 83 1.44 10.29 14.63
CA ILE A 83 2.44 9.89 15.61
C ILE A 83 3.78 9.70 14.92
N ASN A 84 3.78 8.99 13.78
CA ASN A 84 4.99 8.74 13.02
C ASN A 84 4.74 8.68 11.52
N THR A 85 5.77 8.95 10.73
CA THR A 85 5.70 8.92 9.27
C THR A 85 7.08 8.77 8.66
N LEU A 86 7.21 7.82 7.74
CA LEU A 86 8.40 7.63 6.91
C LEU A 86 8.00 7.57 5.43
N PRO A 87 8.85 8.04 4.51
CA PRO A 87 10.14 8.70 4.73
C PRO A 87 10.00 10.18 5.10
N ASN A 88 8.84 10.80 4.91
CA ASN A 88 8.63 12.20 5.20
C ASN A 88 7.16 12.53 5.49
N LYS A 89 6.92 13.76 5.96
CA LYS A 89 5.61 14.27 6.38
C LYS A 89 4.49 14.25 5.33
N HIS A 90 4.80 14.09 4.04
CA HIS A 90 3.76 14.03 3.01
C HIS A 90 2.88 12.80 3.19
N ILE A 91 3.46 11.64 3.53
CA ILE A 91 2.67 10.41 3.76
C ILE A 91 1.69 10.65 4.91
N GLY A 92 2.16 11.10 6.08
CA GLY A 92 1.30 11.48 7.20
C GLY A 92 0.19 12.49 6.83
N LYS A 93 0.50 13.50 5.99
CA LYS A 93 -0.50 14.48 5.51
C LYS A 93 -1.62 13.82 4.72
N TYR A 94 -1.30 12.91 3.79
CA TYR A 94 -2.32 12.21 2.99
C TYR A 94 -3.06 11.16 3.81
N SER A 95 -2.37 10.44 4.71
CA SER A 95 -2.97 9.54 5.68
C SER A 95 -4.04 10.21 6.53
N ARG A 96 -3.73 11.39 7.09
CA ARG A 96 -4.70 12.19 7.84
C ARG A 96 -5.92 12.57 6.99
N LYS A 97 -5.70 13.01 5.75
CA LYS A 97 -6.79 13.35 4.82
C LYS A 97 -7.68 12.15 4.49
N MET A 98 -7.09 10.96 4.39
CA MET A 98 -7.79 9.72 4.12
C MET A 98 -8.68 9.30 5.30
N LEU A 99 -8.11 9.25 6.52
CA LEU A 99 -8.88 8.90 7.74
C LEU A 99 -10.06 9.83 7.98
N LYS A 100 -9.92 11.13 7.70
CA LYS A 100 -11.03 12.10 7.82
C LYS A 100 -12.21 11.83 6.88
N LYS A 101 -11.99 11.08 5.79
CA LYS A 101 -13.04 10.71 4.82
C LYS A 101 -13.67 9.35 5.11
N TRP A 102 -13.05 8.55 5.97
CA TRP A 102 -13.59 7.25 6.33
C TRP A 102 -14.89 7.40 7.11
N LYS A 103 -15.76 6.41 6.92
CA LYS A 103 -17.02 6.27 7.63
C LYS A 103 -16.91 5.03 8.50
N TRP A 104 -17.29 5.18 9.75
CA TRP A 104 -17.31 4.10 10.72
C TRP A 104 -18.75 3.72 10.98
N VAL A 105 -19.01 2.42 11.05
CA VAL A 105 -20.31 1.85 11.41
C VAL A 105 -20.15 1.02 12.68
N PRO A 106 -21.19 0.93 13.52
CA PRO A 106 -21.12 0.13 14.73
C PRO A 106 -20.77 -1.33 14.41
N ALA A 107 -19.85 -1.88 15.19
CA ALA A 107 -19.53 -3.31 15.25
C ALA A 107 -20.07 -3.95 16.54
N ALA A 108 -20.43 -3.14 17.53
CA ALA A 108 -21.08 -3.52 18.79
C ALA A 108 -22.44 -2.83 18.96
N THR A 109 -23.25 -3.35 19.89
CA THR A 109 -24.58 -2.80 20.21
C THR A 109 -24.49 -1.44 20.90
N GLU A 110 -23.47 -1.24 21.74
CA GLU A 110 -23.26 0.01 22.46
C GLU A 110 -22.49 1.01 21.58
N MET A 111 -23.08 2.18 21.33
CA MET A 111 -22.40 3.28 20.64
C MET A 111 -21.73 4.17 21.67
N ALA A 112 -20.39 4.14 21.68
CA ALA A 112 -19.56 5.03 22.48
C ALA A 112 -18.43 5.59 21.59
N SER A 113 -17.76 6.64 22.06
CA SER A 113 -16.56 7.11 21.39
C SER A 113 -15.42 6.10 21.58
N GLU A 114 -14.59 5.94 20.54
CA GLU A 114 -13.47 4.99 20.55
C GLU A 114 -12.18 5.70 20.13
N LYS A 115 -11.09 5.51 20.89
CA LYS A 115 -9.77 5.94 20.47
C LYS A 115 -9.11 4.81 19.68
N ARG A 116 -8.49 5.16 18.54
CA ARG A 116 -7.82 4.23 17.65
C ARG A 116 -6.41 4.70 17.35
N VAL A 117 -5.52 3.73 17.18
CA VAL A 117 -4.23 3.90 16.53
C VAL A 117 -4.17 2.97 15.33
N LEU A 118 -3.95 3.55 14.15
CA LEU A 118 -3.78 2.81 12.91
C LEU A 118 -2.40 3.04 12.32
N ARG A 119 -1.86 2.00 11.71
CA ARG A 119 -0.74 2.08 10.80
C ARG A 119 -1.23 1.89 9.37
N LEU A 120 -0.80 2.79 8.49
CA LEU A 120 -1.03 2.74 7.05
C LEU A 120 0.31 2.54 6.35
N ASP A 121 0.47 1.45 5.61
CA ASP A 121 1.63 1.17 4.79
C ASP A 121 1.31 1.38 3.32
N PHE A 122 1.98 2.35 2.72
CA PHE A 122 1.89 2.72 1.31
C PHE A 122 2.96 1.94 0.55
N CYS A 123 2.52 1.05 -0.31
CA CYS A 123 3.36 0.16 -1.07
C CYS A 123 3.20 0.39 -2.56
N MET A 124 4.30 0.30 -3.28
CA MET A 124 4.31 0.40 -4.73
C MET A 124 5.41 -0.49 -5.29
N GLY A 125 5.10 -1.28 -6.31
CA GLY A 125 6.06 -2.14 -6.99
C GLY A 125 5.46 -3.44 -7.51
N GLY A 126 6.32 -4.39 -7.87
CA GLY A 126 5.94 -5.71 -8.39
C GLY A 126 5.90 -5.80 -9.91
N GLU A 127 6.17 -7.00 -10.42
CA GLU A 127 5.96 -7.39 -11.82
C GLU A 127 4.53 -7.95 -12.02
N SER A 128 3.89 -8.40 -10.93
CA SER A 128 2.48 -8.83 -10.85
C SER A 128 1.80 -8.29 -9.59
N VAL A 129 0.47 -8.40 -9.53
CA VAL A 129 -0.35 -8.00 -8.37
C VAL A 129 0.10 -8.76 -7.13
N GLU A 130 0.26 -10.07 -7.25
CA GLU A 130 0.55 -10.98 -6.15
C GLU A 130 1.91 -10.65 -5.52
N GLN A 131 2.92 -10.38 -6.35
CA GLN A 131 4.25 -9.99 -5.86
C GLN A 131 4.19 -8.66 -5.11
N ALA A 132 3.41 -7.69 -5.62
CA ALA A 132 3.24 -6.39 -4.99
C ALA A 132 2.57 -6.50 -3.61
N GLU A 133 1.51 -7.31 -3.52
CA GLU A 133 0.81 -7.58 -2.27
C GLU A 133 1.72 -8.24 -1.24
N GLN A 134 2.50 -9.26 -1.63
CA GLN A 134 3.40 -9.96 -0.72
C GLN A 134 4.52 -9.04 -0.21
N ALA A 135 5.12 -8.24 -1.10
CA ALA A 135 6.10 -7.25 -0.70
C ALA A 135 5.50 -6.24 0.28
N CYS A 136 4.25 -5.82 0.05
CA CYS A 136 3.56 -4.91 0.95
C CYS A 136 3.30 -5.52 2.33
N LYS A 137 2.87 -6.78 2.40
CA LYS A 137 2.72 -7.53 3.65
C LYS A 137 4.04 -7.68 4.43
N GLN A 138 5.20 -7.67 3.77
CA GLN A 138 6.49 -7.65 4.49
C GLN A 138 6.81 -6.24 5.01
N GLN A 139 6.45 -5.18 4.28
CA GLN A 139 6.68 -3.81 4.71
C GLN A 139 5.97 -3.49 6.04
N THR A 140 4.78 -4.04 6.26
CA THR A 140 4.03 -3.84 7.51
C THR A 140 4.77 -4.34 8.76
N LYS A 141 5.74 -5.25 8.59
CA LYS A 141 6.57 -5.79 9.68
C LYS A 141 7.78 -4.91 10.02
N LEU A 142 8.16 -3.99 9.14
CA LEU A 142 9.27 -3.07 9.37
C LEU A 142 8.86 -1.97 10.34
N ALA A 143 9.81 -1.41 11.09
CA ALA A 143 9.52 -0.26 11.94
C ALA A 143 9.05 0.95 11.10
N CYS A 144 8.07 1.68 11.63
CA CYS A 144 7.65 2.96 11.08
C CYS A 144 8.17 4.09 11.97
N SER A 145 9.47 4.10 12.25
CA SER A 145 10.13 5.02 13.18
C SER A 145 11.60 5.19 12.89
#